data_AF-V6L0X6-F1
#
_entry.id   AF-V6L0X6-F1
#
_cell.length_a   1.000
_cell.length_b   1.000
_cell.length_c   1.000
_cell.angle_alpha   90.00
_cell.angle_beta   90.00
_cell.angle_gamma   90.00
#
_symmetry.space_group_name_H-M   'P 1'
#
loop_
_entity.id
_entity.type
_entity.pdbx_description
1 polymer ?
#
loop_
_entity_poly.entity_id
_entity_poly.type
_entity_poly.pdbx_seq_one_letter_code
_entity_poly.pdbx_strand_id
1 'polypeptide(L)'
;MKTIGGRLAKFLTVLALLIGGVVATASAAQAAPATVHPASVTTICSTSPVPSGWVITAINTNAWQCGGSSYTIQTPVSPMGVCDNSPIPSGWVITAIHTNVWQCAGGNSYTIQTPVSPMGVCDNSPIPSGWVITAIHTNVWQCAGGNSYTIAAV
;
A
#
# COMPACT_ATOMS: atom_id res chain seq x y z
N MET A 1 -27.31 10.90 81.58
CA MET A 1 -28.01 11.95 80.80
C MET A 1 -26.97 12.81 80.10
N LYS A 2 -26.80 12.68 78.78
CA LYS A 2 -26.08 13.67 77.97
C LYS A 2 -26.40 13.47 76.48
N THR A 3 -27.04 14.47 75.89
CA THR A 3 -27.47 14.62 74.49
C THR A 3 -26.37 15.27 73.64
N ILE A 4 -26.00 14.66 72.51
CA ILE A 4 -25.17 15.22 71.43
C ILE A 4 -25.54 14.41 70.17
N GLY A 5 -25.81 14.93 68.98
CA GLY A 5 -25.74 16.25 68.40
C GLY A 5 -26.07 16.05 66.92
N GLY A 6 -27.11 16.73 66.44
CA GLY A 6 -27.55 16.62 65.06
C GLY A 6 -26.67 17.37 64.07
N ARG A 7 -27.12 17.32 62.81
CA ARG A 7 -26.69 18.09 61.63
C ARG A 7 -25.68 17.37 60.76
N LEU A 8 -26.23 16.33 60.11
CA LEU A 8 -25.87 15.82 58.79
C LEU A 8 -25.42 16.98 57.89
N ALA A 9 -24.13 16.98 57.59
CA ALA A 9 -23.42 17.88 56.71
C ALA A 9 -23.94 17.76 55.27
N LYS A 10 -25.01 18.50 54.98
CA LYS A 10 -25.39 18.87 53.62
C LYS A 10 -24.88 20.29 53.36
N PHE A 11 -24.18 20.42 52.24
CA PHE A 11 -23.80 21.66 51.56
C PHE A 11 -22.65 22.47 52.18
N LEU A 12 -21.46 22.32 51.59
CA LEU A 12 -20.59 23.43 51.17
C LEU A 12 -19.65 22.86 50.09
N THR A 13 -19.99 23.02 48.81
CA THR A 13 -19.37 23.99 47.86
C THR A 13 -17.90 23.70 47.57
N VAL A 14 -17.61 23.10 46.41
CA VAL A 14 -17.27 23.85 45.17
C VAL A 14 -15.89 24.51 45.31
N LEU A 15 -14.83 23.74 45.06
CA LEU A 15 -13.52 24.28 44.64
C LEU A 15 -12.67 23.17 43.96
N ALA A 16 -13.14 22.68 42.82
CA ALA A 16 -12.33 21.84 41.94
C ALA A 16 -12.60 22.29 40.50
N LEU A 17 -12.25 23.56 40.23
CA LEU A 17 -12.51 24.22 38.96
C LEU A 17 -11.16 24.48 38.26
N LEU A 18 -11.02 23.83 37.10
CA LEU A 18 -10.27 24.27 35.91
C LEU A 18 -8.73 24.22 35.94
N ILE A 19 -8.21 23.07 35.53
CA ILE A 19 -7.01 23.01 34.67
C ILE A 19 -7.38 22.14 33.46
N GLY A 20 -8.23 22.68 32.59
CA GLY A 20 -8.62 22.04 31.33
C GLY A 20 -7.56 22.29 30.27
N GLY A 21 -6.53 21.46 30.23
CA GLY A 21 -5.60 21.41 29.10
C GLY A 21 -6.32 20.83 27.88
N VAL A 22 -6.58 21.65 26.87
CA VAL A 22 -7.07 21.20 25.57
C VAL A 22 -5.93 20.46 24.88
N VAL A 23 -5.96 19.12 24.93
CA VAL A 23 -5.09 18.29 24.10
C VAL A 23 -5.72 18.26 22.71
N ALA A 24 -5.13 18.98 21.76
CA ALA A 24 -5.47 18.87 20.35
C ALA A 24 -5.05 17.47 19.88
N THR A 25 -5.98 16.52 19.89
CA THR A 25 -5.76 15.21 19.27
C THR A 25 -5.81 15.41 17.76
N ALA A 26 -4.64 15.52 17.13
CA ALA A 26 -4.52 15.38 15.70
C ALA A 26 -5.04 13.99 15.31
N SER A 27 -6.20 13.93 14.65
CA SER A 27 -6.70 12.71 14.06
C SER A 27 -5.76 12.33 12.92
N ALA A 28 -4.85 11.38 13.19
CA ALA A 28 -4.17 10.66 12.13
C ALA A 28 -5.26 10.06 11.23
N ALA A 29 -5.27 10.43 9.95
CA ALA A 29 -6.09 9.76 8.96
C ALA A 29 -5.60 8.31 8.90
N GLN A 30 -6.26 7.43 9.66
CA GLN A 30 -6.05 6.00 9.54
C GLN A 30 -6.44 5.63 8.11
N ALA A 31 -5.43 5.32 7.28
CA ALA A 31 -5.66 4.67 6.00
C ALA A 31 -6.56 3.47 6.28
N ALA A 32 -7.71 3.41 5.57
CA ALA A 32 -8.64 2.32 5.72
C ALA A 32 -7.88 0.99 5.61
N PRO A 33 -8.07 0.05 6.55
CA PRO A 33 -7.36 -1.22 6.51
C PRO A 33 -7.66 -1.89 5.17
N ALA A 34 -6.63 -2.12 4.37
CA ALA A 34 -6.74 -2.92 3.17
C ALA A 34 -7.30 -4.28 3.61
N THR A 35 -8.49 -4.62 3.12
CA THR A 35 -9.06 -5.95 3.32
C THR A 35 -8.07 -6.97 2.79
N VAL A 36 -7.43 -7.71 3.71
CA VAL A 36 -6.54 -8.81 3.38
C VAL A 36 -7.41 -9.94 2.82
N HIS A 37 -7.64 -9.94 1.52
CA HIS A 37 -8.12 -11.14 0.84
C HIS A 37 -6.99 -12.17 0.91
N PRO A 38 -7.26 -13.46 1.22
CA PRO A 38 -6.24 -14.49 1.07
C PRO A 38 -5.69 -14.42 -0.35
N ALA A 39 -4.36 -14.43 -0.46
CA ALA A 39 -3.68 -14.39 -1.74
C ALA A 39 -4.22 -15.53 -2.62
N SER A 40 -5.01 -15.16 -3.63
CA SER A 40 -5.61 -16.10 -4.56
C SER A 40 -4.70 -16.19 -5.77
N VAL A 41 -4.27 -17.39 -6.12
CA VAL A 41 -3.38 -17.66 -7.26
C VAL A 41 -4.14 -18.51 -8.27
N THR A 42 -4.02 -18.18 -9.55
CA THR A 42 -4.52 -19.05 -10.63
C THR A 42 -3.68 -18.88 -11.88
N THR A 43 -3.86 -19.76 -12.86
CA THR A 43 -3.23 -19.68 -14.18
C THR A 43 -4.28 -19.34 -15.23
N ILE A 44 -3.97 -18.38 -16.09
CA ILE A 44 -4.78 -18.04 -17.27
C ILE A 44 -3.94 -18.16 -18.54
N CYS A 45 -4.61 -18.31 -19.68
CA CYS A 45 -3.93 -18.18 -20.96
C CYS A 45 -3.50 -16.73 -21.20
N SER A 46 -2.35 -16.54 -21.84
CA SER A 46 -1.82 -15.19 -22.13
C SER A 46 -2.71 -14.34 -23.03
N THR A 47 -3.61 -14.99 -23.78
CA THR A 47 -4.63 -14.34 -24.61
C THR A 47 -5.87 -13.91 -23.83
N SER A 48 -6.04 -14.38 -22.58
CA SER A 48 -7.15 -13.96 -21.72
C SER A 48 -6.81 -12.63 -21.04
N PRO A 49 -7.80 -11.73 -20.88
CA PRO A 49 -7.59 -10.50 -20.13
C PRO A 49 -7.30 -10.81 -18.65
N VAL A 50 -6.33 -10.10 -18.07
CA VAL A 50 -6.08 -10.14 -16.62
C VAL A 50 -7.24 -9.42 -15.92
N PRO A 51 -7.91 -10.04 -14.94
CA PRO A 51 -8.99 -9.39 -14.21
C PRO A 51 -8.52 -8.13 -13.46
N SER A 52 -9.42 -7.15 -13.29
CA SER A 52 -9.12 -5.96 -12.49
C SER A 52 -8.72 -6.34 -11.07
N GLY A 53 -7.65 -5.71 -10.57
CA GLY A 53 -7.12 -5.98 -9.23
C GLY A 53 -6.27 -7.26 -9.13
N TRP A 54 -5.97 -7.94 -10.24
CA TRP A 54 -5.01 -9.05 -10.30
C TRP A 54 -3.73 -8.60 -10.97
N VAL A 55 -2.63 -9.29 -10.66
CA VAL A 55 -1.30 -9.03 -11.23
C VAL A 55 -0.69 -10.31 -11.77
N ILE A 56 0.21 -10.19 -12.74
CA ILE A 56 0.98 -11.30 -13.31
C ILE A 56 2.24 -11.50 -12.47
N THR A 57 2.42 -12.68 -11.89
CA THR A 57 3.58 -13.02 -11.06
C THR A 57 4.55 -14.00 -11.74
N ALA A 58 4.12 -14.67 -12.81
CA ALA A 58 4.99 -15.47 -13.65
C ALA A 58 4.42 -15.65 -15.07
N ILE A 59 5.31 -15.86 -16.02
CA ILE A 59 4.99 -16.19 -17.41
C ILE A 59 5.60 -17.54 -17.75
N ASN A 60 4.77 -18.46 -18.25
CA ASN A 60 5.23 -19.75 -18.75
C ASN A 60 5.04 -19.81 -20.26
N THR A 61 6.11 -20.08 -21.01
CA THR A 61 6.16 -20.08 -22.48
C THR A 61 6.09 -21.49 -23.09
N ASN A 62 5.48 -22.44 -22.39
CA ASN A 62 5.32 -23.80 -22.90
C ASN A 62 4.31 -23.85 -24.06
N ALA A 63 4.79 -24.27 -25.23
CA ALA A 63 4.01 -24.36 -26.47
C ALA A 63 2.75 -25.24 -26.36
N TRP A 64 2.72 -26.20 -25.43
CA TRP A 64 1.59 -27.12 -25.23
C TRP A 64 0.48 -26.54 -24.35
N GLN A 65 0.72 -25.38 -23.71
CA GLN A 65 -0.22 -24.72 -22.82
C GLN A 65 -0.74 -23.45 -23.47
N CYS A 66 -2.06 -23.32 -23.57
CA CYS A 66 -2.70 -22.11 -24.07
C CYS A 66 -2.24 -21.67 -25.48
N GLY A 67 -1.76 -22.60 -26.31
CA GLY A 67 -1.27 -22.31 -27.66
C GLY A 67 0.04 -21.50 -27.70
N GLY A 68 0.78 -21.40 -26.59
CA GLY A 68 2.08 -20.75 -26.58
C GLY A 68 2.52 -20.24 -25.21
N SER A 69 1.65 -19.55 -24.49
CA SER A 69 2.01 -18.99 -23.18
C SER A 69 0.84 -18.85 -22.23
N SER A 70 1.14 -18.94 -20.93
CA SER A 70 0.20 -18.75 -19.83
C SER A 70 0.79 -17.81 -18.77
N TYR A 71 -0.11 -17.17 -18.02
CA TYR A 71 0.24 -16.29 -16.92
C TYR A 71 -0.21 -16.90 -15.61
N THR A 72 0.69 -16.93 -14.63
CA THR A 72 0.28 -17.08 -13.23
C THR A 72 -0.13 -15.70 -12.74
N ILE A 73 -1.38 -15.57 -12.32
CA ILE A 73 -1.94 -14.35 -11.78
C ILE A 73 -2.26 -14.50 -10.31
N GLN A 74 -2.14 -13.40 -9.57
CA GLN A 74 -2.43 -13.36 -8.15
C GLN A 74 -3.13 -12.06 -7.74
N THR A 75 -3.96 -12.11 -6.70
CA THR A 75 -4.37 -10.88 -5.98
C THR A 75 -3.18 -10.28 -5.25
N PRO A 76 -2.95 -8.96 -5.34
CA PRO A 76 -1.70 -8.36 -4.90
C PRO A 76 -1.55 -8.34 -3.38
N VAL A 77 -0.31 -8.50 -2.91
CA VAL A 77 0.10 -8.37 -1.50
C VAL A 77 1.28 -7.40 -1.40
N SER A 78 1.33 -6.61 -0.33
CA SER A 78 2.25 -5.48 -0.22
C SER A 78 3.42 -5.85 0.71
N PRO A 79 4.69 -5.79 0.26
CA PRO A 79 5.16 -5.63 -1.12
C PRO A 79 5.13 -6.96 -1.91
N MET A 80 5.19 -6.89 -3.24
CA MET A 80 5.35 -8.09 -4.08
C MET A 80 6.08 -7.83 -5.39
N GLY A 81 6.66 -8.89 -5.95
CA GLY A 81 7.20 -8.92 -7.31
C GLY A 81 6.12 -9.27 -8.34
N VAL A 82 6.09 -8.54 -9.44
CA VAL A 82 5.22 -8.79 -10.60
C VAL A 82 6.03 -8.69 -11.89
N CYS A 83 5.58 -9.30 -12.97
CA CYS A 83 6.21 -9.10 -14.27
C CYS A 83 5.93 -7.71 -14.82
N ASP A 84 6.85 -7.18 -15.62
CA ASP A 84 6.77 -5.83 -16.20
C ASP A 84 5.55 -5.61 -17.10
N ASN A 85 5.02 -6.67 -17.70
CA ASN A 85 3.77 -6.66 -18.45
C ASN A 85 2.51 -6.78 -17.58
N SER A 86 2.65 -6.87 -16.25
CA SER A 86 1.51 -6.93 -15.33
C SER A 86 0.79 -5.58 -15.30
N PRO A 87 -0.57 -5.56 -15.30
CA PRO A 87 -1.28 -4.35 -14.88
C PRO A 87 -0.89 -4.00 -13.44
N ILE A 88 -0.77 -2.70 -13.16
CA ILE A 88 -0.57 -2.20 -11.80
C ILE A 88 -1.93 -1.83 -11.21
N PRO A 89 -2.34 -2.42 -10.07
CA PRO A 89 -3.63 -2.12 -9.46
C PRO A 89 -3.75 -0.65 -9.04
N SER A 90 -4.96 -0.11 -9.07
CA SER A 90 -5.22 1.25 -8.57
C SER A 90 -4.77 1.39 -7.11
N GLY A 91 -4.08 2.48 -6.79
CA GLY A 91 -3.55 2.72 -5.45
C GLY A 91 -2.21 2.04 -5.14
N TRP A 92 -1.60 1.36 -6.11
CA TRP A 92 -0.27 0.76 -5.97
C TRP A 92 0.78 1.55 -6.72
N VAL A 93 2.04 1.37 -6.33
CA VAL A 93 3.20 2.03 -6.93
C VAL A 93 4.31 1.04 -7.22
N ILE A 94 5.17 1.36 -8.19
CA ILE A 94 6.39 0.63 -8.51
C ILE A 94 7.56 1.26 -7.74
N THR A 95 8.28 0.47 -6.95
CA THR A 95 9.41 0.96 -6.17
C THR A 95 10.75 0.40 -6.58
N ALA A 96 10.78 -0.65 -7.39
CA ALA A 96 12.02 -1.14 -7.98
C ALA A 96 11.75 -1.91 -9.28
N ILE A 97 12.76 -1.96 -10.13
CA ILE A 97 12.79 -2.71 -11.37
C ILE A 97 14.02 -3.63 -11.33
N HIS A 98 13.80 -4.92 -11.58
CA HIS A 98 14.84 -5.93 -11.61
C HIS A 98 14.75 -6.70 -12.92
N THR A 99 15.87 -7.17 -13.46
CA THR A 99 15.84 -8.15 -14.55
C THR A 99 15.42 -9.51 -13.99
N ASN A 100 14.43 -10.15 -14.58
CA ASN A 100 13.97 -11.47 -14.14
C ASN A 100 13.74 -12.41 -15.32
N VAL A 101 14.85 -12.98 -15.78
CA VAL A 101 14.90 -13.81 -16.99
C VAL A 101 14.03 -15.07 -16.85
N TRP A 102 13.92 -15.64 -15.66
CA TRP A 102 13.25 -16.92 -15.45
C TRP A 102 11.76 -16.79 -15.17
N GLN A 103 11.38 -15.88 -14.26
CA GLN A 103 9.99 -15.75 -13.83
C GLN A 103 9.11 -15.05 -14.88
N CYS A 104 9.69 -14.09 -15.60
CA CYS A 104 8.98 -13.21 -16.53
C CYS A 104 9.43 -13.43 -17.99
N ALA A 105 9.83 -14.66 -18.31
CA ALA A 105 10.16 -15.09 -19.68
C ALA A 105 11.16 -14.17 -20.41
N GLY A 106 12.22 -13.74 -19.71
CA GLY A 106 13.24 -12.83 -20.24
C GLY A 106 12.99 -11.34 -19.97
N GLY A 107 11.81 -10.97 -19.46
CA GLY A 107 11.45 -9.59 -19.13
C GLY A 107 12.00 -9.08 -17.80
N ASN A 108 11.59 -7.85 -17.46
CA ASN A 108 11.83 -7.30 -16.14
C ASN A 108 10.74 -7.74 -15.16
N SER A 109 11.02 -7.57 -13.87
CA SER A 109 10.04 -7.64 -12.79
C SER A 109 10.01 -6.34 -12.02
N TYR A 110 8.83 -5.92 -11.60
CA TYR A 110 8.61 -4.76 -10.74
C TYR A 110 8.37 -5.20 -9.31
N THR A 111 8.93 -4.47 -8.36
CA THR A 111 8.45 -4.50 -6.98
C THR A 111 7.34 -3.48 -6.84
N ILE A 112 6.15 -3.95 -6.46
CA ILE A 112 4.97 -3.10 -6.24
C ILE A 112 4.54 -3.14 -4.78
N GLN A 113 3.98 -2.03 -4.31
CA GLN A 113 3.43 -1.92 -2.96
C GLN A 113 2.38 -0.81 -2.85
N THR A 114 1.62 -0.83 -1.77
CA THR A 114 0.79 0.29 -1.33
C THR A 114 1.66 1.44 -0.85
N PRO A 115 1.36 2.69 -1.22
CA PRO A 115 2.24 3.81 -0.93
C PRO A 115 2.21 4.26 0.54
N VAL A 116 3.33 4.81 1.03
CA VAL A 116 3.48 5.46 2.34
C VAL A 116 4.06 6.86 2.15
N SER A 117 3.64 7.82 2.97
CA SER A 117 4.00 9.23 2.76
C SER A 117 5.13 9.65 3.71
N PRO A 118 6.25 10.21 3.21
CA PRO A 118 6.69 10.24 1.81
C PRO A 118 7.34 8.92 1.38
N MET A 119 7.44 8.66 0.08
CA MET A 119 8.20 7.51 -0.44
C MET A 119 8.84 7.75 -1.80
N GLY A 120 9.88 6.96 -2.08
CA GLY A 120 10.47 6.84 -3.42
C GLY A 120 9.71 5.83 -4.29
N VAL A 121 9.46 6.20 -5.54
CA VAL A 121 8.89 5.34 -6.58
C VAL A 121 9.69 5.49 -7.86
N CYS A 122 9.66 4.48 -8.74
CA CYS A 122 10.26 4.61 -10.06
C CYS A 122 9.45 5.58 -10.93
N ASP A 123 10.11 6.22 -11.89
CA ASP A 123 9.49 7.19 -12.79
C ASP A 123 8.37 6.61 -13.66
N ASN A 124 8.42 5.32 -13.97
CA ASN A 124 7.34 4.57 -14.62
C ASN A 124 6.20 4.16 -13.68
N SER A 125 6.28 4.47 -12.38
CA SER A 125 5.22 4.17 -11.43
C SER A 125 3.97 5.01 -11.71
N PRO A 126 2.76 4.43 -11.68
CA PRO A 126 1.55 5.24 -11.56
C PRO A 126 1.60 6.06 -10.26
N ILE A 127 1.00 7.25 -10.30
CA ILE A 127 0.82 8.12 -9.13
C ILE A 127 -0.63 7.99 -8.68
N PRO A 128 -0.90 7.45 -7.47
CA PRO A 128 -2.26 7.27 -7.00
C PRO A 128 -3.01 8.59 -6.79
N SER A 129 -4.34 8.55 -6.89
CA SER A 129 -5.19 9.69 -6.52
C SER A 129 -4.90 10.16 -5.09
N GLY A 130 -4.79 11.47 -4.89
CA GLY A 130 -4.42 12.05 -3.59
C GLY A 130 -2.92 11.99 -3.29
N TRP A 131 -2.06 11.77 -4.30
CA TRP A 131 -0.60 11.84 -4.17
C TRP A 131 -0.02 12.82 -5.18
N VAL A 132 1.09 13.45 -4.80
CA VAL A 132 1.85 14.37 -5.67
C VAL A 132 3.34 14.05 -5.64
N ILE A 133 4.04 14.38 -6.71
CA ILE A 133 5.49 14.31 -6.79
C ILE A 133 6.08 15.56 -6.11
N THR A 134 6.96 15.36 -5.14
CA THR A 134 7.62 16.43 -4.38
C THR A 134 9.11 16.57 -4.70
N ALA A 135 9.73 15.54 -5.27
CA ALA A 135 11.12 15.59 -5.74
C ALA A 135 11.37 14.58 -6.87
N ILE A 136 12.41 14.82 -7.66
CA ILE A 136 12.88 13.96 -8.73
C ILE A 136 14.37 13.70 -8.51
N HIS A 137 14.78 12.44 -8.61
CA HIS A 137 16.16 11.99 -8.43
C HIS A 137 16.54 11.05 -9.56
N THR A 138 17.82 11.00 -9.92
CA THR A 138 18.35 9.94 -10.78
C THR A 138 18.60 8.68 -9.94
N ASN A 139 18.02 7.54 -10.31
CA ASN A 139 18.20 6.28 -9.58
C ASN A 139 18.45 5.12 -10.54
N VAL A 140 19.69 5.11 -11.04
CA VAL A 140 20.15 4.18 -12.08
C VAL A 140 20.05 2.71 -11.62
N TRP A 141 20.17 2.44 -10.33
CA TRP A 141 20.22 1.07 -9.82
C TRP A 141 18.84 0.50 -9.47
N GLN A 142 17.99 1.29 -8.83
CA GLN A 142 16.70 0.81 -8.34
C GLN A 142 15.64 0.77 -9.45
N CYS A 143 15.73 1.66 -10.43
CA CYS A 143 14.75 1.80 -11.50
C CYS A 143 15.35 1.46 -12.88
N ALA A 144 16.27 0.50 -12.91
CA ALA A 144 16.88 -0.05 -14.13
C ALA A 144 17.38 1.04 -15.12
N GLY A 145 18.08 2.05 -14.60
CA GLY A 145 18.61 3.17 -15.39
C GLY A 145 17.71 4.41 -15.43
N GLY A 146 16.48 4.32 -14.91
CA GLY A 146 15.51 5.42 -14.89
C GLY A 146 15.69 6.43 -13.75
N ASN A 147 14.78 7.39 -13.71
CA ASN A 147 14.63 8.31 -12.58
C ASN A 147 13.78 7.68 -11.48
N SER A 148 13.78 8.31 -10.31
CA SER A 148 12.86 8.04 -9.22
C SER A 148 12.20 9.33 -8.75
N TYR A 149 10.96 9.23 -8.30
CA TYR A 149 10.21 10.34 -7.73
C TYR A 149 10.05 10.14 -6.23
N THR A 150 10.11 11.22 -5.47
CA THR A 150 9.54 11.25 -4.13
C THR A 150 8.07 11.66 -4.25
N ILE A 151 7.17 10.86 -3.72
CA ILE A 151 5.74 11.17 -3.65
C ILE A 151 5.28 11.38 -2.20
N ALA A 152 4.26 12.21 -2.02
CA ALA A 152 3.61 12.45 -0.74
C ALA A 152 2.09 12.55 -0.91
N ALA A 153 1.34 12.15 0.12
CA ALA A 153 -0.12 12.29 0.15
C ALA A 153 -0.53 13.77 0.31
N VAL A 154 -1.64 14.16 -0.33
CA VAL A 154 -2.24 15.51 -0.28
C VAL A 154 -3.67 15.51 0.25
#